data_AF-A0A1S3MCL3-F1
#
_entry.id   AF-A0A1S3MCL3-F1
#
_cell.length_a   1.000
_cell.length_b   1.000
_cell.length_c   1.000
_cell.angle_alpha   90.00
_cell.angle_beta   90.00
_cell.angle_gamma   90.00
#
_symmetry.space_group_name_H-M   'P 1'
#
loop_
_entity.id
_entity.type
_entity.pdbx_description
1 polymer ?
#
loop_
_entity_poly.entity_id
_entity_poly.type
_entity_poly.pdbx_seq_one_letter_code
_entity_poly.pdbx_strand_id
1 'polypeptide(L)'
;MEEGPDTGASSRDERKAKEKAEILQKEIQRKRFKLVAKILKKQESERTQEESADLLLHQDTVQELCSRQVRRNVLKRKQEEVFDDTEDLRCKVGQLAEAVRQAKHLVIYTGAGISTAASIPDYRGPNGVWTQLQKGRAVSLSDLSEAEPTLTHMCIRMLHEENMCVCVQVQHIVSQNCDGLHLRSGLPRHTLSELHGNMFIEVCTSCSPVREFVRLFDVTERTARHRHGTGRRCTHCGGELRDTIVHFGERGTLEQPLNWRGALNAAERADVILCLGSSLKVLKKYACLWSMNRPAIRRPKLYIVNLQWTPKDDLATLKIHGKCDDVMRLLMEELNIQIPAYNRTEDPVLSLATPLRPDEEDSYTRKLIAPPAGGKDCSPGSPGQGGGTAVQGGWFGRGYSKGRKRRKKVA
;
A
#
# COMPACT_ATOMS: atom_id res chain seq x y z
N MET A 1 -15.31 43.99 49.36
CA MET A 1 -14.18 43.09 49.12
C MET A 1 -14.51 41.77 49.77
N GLU A 2 -15.07 40.83 49.01
CA GLU A 2 -15.13 39.43 49.40
C GLU A 2 -14.52 38.64 48.24
N GLU A 3 -13.30 38.16 48.44
CA GLU A 3 -12.65 37.18 47.56
C GLU A 3 -12.70 35.82 48.25
N GLY A 4 -13.25 34.82 47.55
CA GLY A 4 -13.40 33.46 48.03
C GLY A 4 -12.08 32.67 48.05
N PRO A 5 -11.96 31.61 48.89
CA PRO A 5 -10.73 30.85 48.99
C PRO A 5 -10.63 29.75 47.92
N ASP A 6 -9.44 29.75 47.32
CA ASP A 6 -8.87 28.83 46.33
C ASP A 6 -8.90 27.34 46.77
N THR A 7 -9.25 26.45 45.84
CA THR A 7 -9.32 24.99 46.06
C THR A 7 -8.30 24.24 45.19
N GLY A 8 -7.47 23.39 45.81
CA GLY A 8 -7.19 22.06 45.24
C GLY A 8 -5.73 21.65 45.00
N ALA A 9 -5.06 21.12 46.03
CA ALA A 9 -3.93 20.21 45.88
C ALA A 9 -4.12 18.96 46.76
N SER A 10 -4.67 17.88 46.18
CA SER A 10 -4.90 16.59 46.87
C SER A 10 -3.60 15.92 47.33
N SER A 11 -3.62 15.31 48.52
CA SER A 11 -2.46 14.71 49.19
C SER A 11 -1.90 13.48 48.45
N ARG A 12 -0.60 13.20 48.62
CA ARG A 12 0.10 12.09 47.94
C ARG A 12 -0.54 10.72 48.24
N ASP A 13 -1.10 10.55 49.43
CA ASP A 13 -1.73 9.30 49.86
C ASP A 13 -3.13 9.12 49.29
N GLU A 14 -3.91 10.20 49.12
CA GLU A 14 -5.16 10.18 48.35
C GLU A 14 -4.93 9.76 46.90
N ARG A 15 -3.87 10.28 46.27
CA ARG A 15 -3.51 9.89 44.90
C ARG A 15 -3.18 8.39 44.79
N LYS A 16 -2.43 7.83 45.74
CA LYS A 16 -2.13 6.38 45.78
C LYS A 16 -3.37 5.53 46.05
N ALA A 17 -4.24 5.95 46.96
CA ALA A 17 -5.49 5.26 47.26
C ALA A 17 -6.41 5.22 46.03
N LYS A 18 -6.54 6.35 45.33
CA LYS A 18 -7.29 6.45 44.07
C LYS A 18 -6.72 5.53 42.99
N GLU A 19 -5.39 5.52 42.80
CA GLU A 19 -4.74 4.63 41.82
C GLU A 19 -4.97 3.14 42.14
N LYS A 20 -4.91 2.75 43.42
CA LYS A 20 -5.20 1.38 43.86
C LYS A 20 -6.66 1.00 43.62
N ALA A 21 -7.61 1.89 43.91
CA ALA A 21 -9.03 1.69 43.66
C ALA A 21 -9.32 1.53 42.15
N GLU A 22 -8.69 2.34 41.30
CA GLU A 22 -8.80 2.21 39.84
C GLU A 22 -8.26 0.88 39.32
N ILE A 23 -7.15 0.38 39.88
CA ILE A 23 -6.59 -0.92 39.52
C ILE A 23 -7.57 -2.04 39.86
N LEU A 24 -8.14 -2.01 41.07
CA LEU A 24 -9.11 -3.00 41.52
C LEU A 24 -10.39 -2.99 40.67
N GLN A 25 -10.94 -1.80 40.36
CA GLN A 25 -12.08 -1.67 39.46
C GLN A 25 -11.77 -2.24 38.07
N LYS A 26 -10.58 -1.98 37.51
CA LYS A 26 -10.13 -2.54 36.23
C LYS A 26 -10.03 -4.07 36.29
N GLU A 27 -9.65 -4.66 37.42
CA GLU A 27 -9.65 -6.12 37.59
C GLU A 27 -11.05 -6.72 37.66
N ILE A 28 -11.96 -6.12 38.45
CA ILE A 28 -13.37 -6.53 38.54
C ILE A 28 -14.00 -6.49 37.14
N GLN A 29 -13.81 -5.38 36.43
CA GLN A 29 -14.32 -5.22 35.06
C GLN A 29 -13.73 -6.28 34.12
N ARG A 30 -12.44 -6.61 34.21
CA ARG A 30 -11.82 -7.69 33.42
C ARG A 30 -12.40 -9.06 33.74
N LYS A 31 -12.61 -9.38 35.02
CA LYS A 31 -13.23 -10.65 35.44
C LYS A 31 -14.65 -10.76 34.90
N ARG A 32 -15.45 -9.70 35.03
CA ARG A 32 -16.80 -9.59 34.45
C ARG A 32 -16.79 -9.80 32.93
N PHE A 33 -15.90 -9.10 32.22
CA PHE A 33 -15.75 -9.29 30.77
C PHE A 33 -15.40 -10.73 30.39
N LYS A 34 -14.52 -11.41 31.15
CA LYS A 34 -14.16 -12.81 30.90
C LYS A 34 -15.32 -13.76 31.17
N LEU A 35 -16.08 -13.55 32.24
CA LEU A 35 -17.26 -14.34 32.58
C LEU A 35 -18.31 -14.25 31.47
N VAL A 36 -18.76 -13.03 31.15
CA VAL A 36 -19.76 -12.79 30.10
C VAL A 36 -19.28 -13.33 28.74
N ALA A 37 -18.01 -13.12 28.38
CA ALA A 37 -17.45 -13.65 27.14
C ALA A 37 -17.37 -15.19 27.11
N LYS A 38 -17.27 -15.86 28.27
CA LYS A 38 -17.30 -17.33 28.36
C LYS A 38 -18.73 -17.84 28.13
N ILE A 39 -19.71 -17.19 28.74
CA ILE A 39 -21.14 -17.55 28.61
C ILE A 39 -21.61 -17.34 27.16
N LEU A 40 -21.28 -16.20 26.54
CA LEU A 40 -21.68 -15.88 25.16
C LEU A 40 -21.09 -16.82 24.09
N LYS A 41 -20.10 -17.66 24.42
CA LYS A 41 -19.59 -18.69 23.50
C LYS A 41 -20.49 -19.92 23.40
N LYS A 42 -21.31 -20.18 24.44
CA LYS A 42 -22.27 -21.28 24.44
C LYS A 42 -23.47 -20.95 23.57
N GLN A 43 -24.06 -21.95 22.93
CA GLN A 43 -25.37 -21.76 22.31
C GLN A 43 -26.40 -21.41 23.38
N GLU A 44 -27.47 -20.71 22.99
CA GLU A 44 -28.50 -20.27 23.92
C GLU A 44 -29.18 -21.44 24.64
N SER A 45 -29.33 -22.58 23.96
CA SER A 45 -29.86 -23.84 24.49
C SER A 45 -28.94 -24.54 25.50
N GLU A 46 -27.64 -24.20 25.55
CA GLU A 46 -26.63 -24.85 26.39
C GLU A 46 -26.28 -24.04 27.65
N ARG A 47 -26.94 -22.88 27.83
CA ARG A 47 -26.69 -21.98 28.98
C ARG A 47 -27.50 -22.44 30.18
N THR A 48 -26.89 -22.41 31.36
CA THR A 48 -27.64 -22.65 32.60
C THR A 48 -28.53 -21.45 32.95
N GLN A 49 -29.48 -21.64 33.85
CA GLN A 49 -30.32 -20.54 34.35
C GLN A 49 -29.48 -19.45 35.03
N GLU A 50 -28.46 -19.85 35.81
CA GLU A 50 -27.51 -18.93 36.45
C GLU A 50 -26.74 -18.09 35.43
N GLU A 51 -26.24 -18.73 34.36
CA GLU A 51 -25.53 -18.03 33.28
C GLU A 51 -26.44 -17.04 32.55
N SER A 52 -27.72 -17.37 32.42
CA SER A 52 -28.72 -16.49 31.80
C SER A 52 -29.03 -15.29 32.70
N ALA A 53 -29.10 -15.49 34.02
CA ALA A 53 -29.22 -14.42 35.00
C ALA A 53 -28.00 -13.50 35.02
N ASP A 54 -26.79 -14.05 34.91
CA ASP A 54 -25.54 -13.27 34.82
C ASP A 54 -25.49 -12.38 33.56
N LEU A 55 -26.00 -12.86 32.42
CA LEU A 55 -26.13 -12.04 31.21
C LEU A 55 -27.11 -10.88 31.40
N LEU A 56 -28.24 -11.12 32.07
CA LEU A 56 -29.24 -10.10 32.39
C LEU A 56 -28.70 -9.07 33.40
N LEU A 57 -27.92 -9.49 34.39
CA LEU A 57 -27.28 -8.61 35.37
C LEU A 57 -26.21 -7.71 34.73
N HIS A 58 -25.62 -8.13 33.62
CA HIS A 58 -24.49 -7.46 32.98
C HIS A 58 -24.76 -7.07 31.51
N GLN A 59 -25.98 -6.61 31.22
CA GLN A 59 -26.42 -6.22 29.88
C GLN A 59 -25.46 -5.28 29.13
N ASP A 60 -24.92 -4.24 29.78
CA ASP A 60 -23.95 -3.34 29.14
C ASP A 60 -22.71 -4.06 28.61
N THR A 61 -22.24 -5.06 29.37
CA THR A 61 -21.06 -5.85 28.99
C THR A 61 -21.40 -6.82 27.85
N VAL A 62 -22.62 -7.37 27.85
CA VAL A 62 -23.16 -8.18 26.75
C VAL A 62 -23.25 -7.36 25.48
N GLN A 63 -23.89 -6.19 25.51
CA GLN A 63 -24.04 -5.30 24.36
C GLN A 63 -22.69 -4.89 23.77
N GLU A 64 -21.70 -4.53 24.61
CA GLU A 64 -20.35 -4.19 24.16
C GLU A 64 -19.63 -5.41 23.54
N LEU A 65 -19.76 -6.60 24.11
CA LEU A 65 -19.15 -7.83 23.56
C LEU A 65 -19.79 -8.24 22.24
N CYS A 66 -21.12 -8.19 22.13
CA CYS A 66 -21.84 -8.43 20.88
C CYS A 66 -21.44 -7.41 19.82
N SER A 67 -21.39 -6.12 20.16
CA SER A 67 -20.93 -5.05 19.25
C SER A 67 -19.49 -5.28 18.78
N ARG A 68 -18.59 -5.69 19.67
CA ARG A 68 -17.21 -6.08 19.32
C ARG A 68 -17.17 -7.29 18.38
N GLN A 69 -18.02 -8.29 18.61
CA GLN A 69 -18.10 -9.47 17.78
C GLN A 69 -18.59 -9.12 16.37
N VAL A 70 -19.64 -8.30 16.25
CA VAL A 70 -20.14 -7.78 14.96
C VAL A 70 -19.03 -7.01 14.23
N ARG A 71 -18.37 -6.05 14.89
CA ARG A 71 -17.24 -5.31 14.31
C ARG A 71 -16.12 -6.24 13.83
N ARG A 72 -15.78 -7.27 14.61
CA ARG A 72 -14.76 -8.27 14.24
C ARG A 72 -15.19 -9.08 13.02
N ASN A 73 -16.44 -9.54 12.97
CA ASN A 73 -16.98 -10.29 11.83
C ASN A 73 -16.97 -9.44 10.55
N VAL A 74 -17.37 -8.17 10.63
CA VAL A 74 -17.30 -7.23 9.51
C VAL A 74 -15.86 -7.04 9.05
N LEU A 75 -14.91 -6.84 9.97
CA LEU A 75 -13.49 -6.70 9.62
C LEU A 75 -12.90 -7.97 9.00
N LYS A 76 -13.36 -9.15 9.43
CA LYS A 76 -12.95 -10.43 8.86
C LYS A 76 -13.45 -10.56 7.42
N ARG A 77 -14.75 -10.33 7.18
CA ARG A 77 -15.35 -10.33 5.83
C ARG A 77 -14.65 -9.35 4.89
N LYS A 78 -14.27 -8.17 5.38
CA LYS A 78 -13.51 -7.17 4.60
C LYS A 78 -12.08 -7.57 4.22
N GLN A 79 -11.55 -8.65 4.80
CA GLN A 79 -10.22 -9.19 4.48
C GLN A 79 -10.30 -10.46 3.62
N GLU A 80 -11.48 -11.06 3.49
CA GLU A 80 -11.70 -12.22 2.65
C GLU A 80 -11.56 -11.79 1.17
N GLU A 81 -10.92 -12.65 0.39
CA GLU A 81 -10.85 -12.49 -1.06
C GLU A 81 -12.12 -13.07 -1.67
N VAL A 82 -12.75 -12.29 -2.53
CA VAL A 82 -13.90 -12.69 -3.33
C VAL A 82 -13.40 -12.85 -4.77
N PHE A 83 -14.02 -13.77 -5.50
CA PHE A 83 -13.77 -14.00 -6.91
C PHE A 83 -15.13 -14.04 -7.60
N ASP A 84 -15.29 -13.21 -8.63
CA ASP A 84 -16.41 -13.33 -9.55
C ASP A 84 -16.20 -14.61 -10.38
N ASP A 85 -17.28 -15.31 -10.73
CA ASP A 85 -17.18 -16.46 -11.62
C ASP A 85 -16.81 -16.04 -13.05
N THR A 86 -16.61 -17.01 -13.95
CA THR A 86 -16.07 -16.72 -15.29
C THR A 86 -17.04 -15.91 -16.16
N GLU A 87 -18.35 -16.14 -16.04
CA GLU A 87 -19.36 -15.42 -16.83
C GLU A 87 -19.55 -14.01 -16.29
N ASP A 88 -19.68 -13.88 -14.97
CA ASP A 88 -19.74 -12.59 -14.28
C ASP A 88 -18.51 -11.74 -14.58
N LEU A 89 -17.32 -12.34 -14.51
CA LEU A 89 -16.06 -11.67 -14.82
C LEU A 89 -16.06 -11.12 -16.24
N ARG A 90 -16.41 -11.93 -17.25
CA ARG A 90 -16.47 -11.50 -18.65
C ARG A 90 -17.50 -10.40 -18.86
N CYS A 91 -18.70 -10.54 -18.29
CA CYS A 91 -19.75 -9.52 -18.38
C CYS A 91 -19.30 -8.18 -17.79
N LYS A 92 -18.69 -8.21 -16.61
CA LYS A 92 -18.15 -7.01 -15.96
C LYS A 92 -16.98 -6.40 -16.73
N VAL A 93 -16.10 -7.22 -17.31
CA VAL A 93 -15.02 -6.72 -18.17
C VAL A 93 -15.56 -6.06 -19.43
N GLY A 94 -16.62 -6.60 -20.05
CA GLY A 94 -17.29 -5.94 -21.18
C GLY A 94 -17.84 -4.55 -20.81
N GLN A 95 -18.46 -4.42 -19.62
CA GLN A 95 -18.91 -3.13 -19.11
C GLN A 95 -17.75 -2.16 -18.83
N LEU A 96 -16.62 -2.67 -18.33
CA LEU A 96 -15.40 -1.88 -18.13
C LEU A 96 -14.81 -1.44 -19.47
N ALA A 97 -14.77 -2.31 -20.47
CA ALA A 97 -14.27 -1.99 -21.81
C ALA A 97 -15.08 -0.85 -22.42
N GLU A 98 -16.41 -0.90 -22.31
CA GLU A 98 -17.27 0.19 -22.79
C GLU A 98 -17.01 1.50 -22.05
N ALA A 99 -16.83 1.45 -20.73
CA ALA A 99 -16.49 2.63 -19.95
C ALA A 99 -15.13 3.24 -20.35
N VAL A 100 -14.14 2.38 -20.67
CA VAL A 100 -12.81 2.80 -21.13
C VAL A 100 -12.89 3.44 -22.53
N ARG A 101 -13.66 2.86 -23.46
CA ARG A 101 -13.88 3.44 -24.80
C ARG A 101 -14.58 4.80 -24.76
N GLN A 102 -15.54 4.97 -23.84
CA GLN A 102 -16.31 6.22 -23.70
C GLN A 102 -15.57 7.31 -22.90
N ALA A 103 -14.50 6.96 -22.19
CA ALA A 103 -13.80 7.90 -21.32
C ALA A 103 -13.04 8.96 -22.13
N LYS A 104 -13.23 10.23 -21.78
CA LYS A 104 -12.45 11.35 -22.32
C LYS A 104 -11.21 11.61 -21.49
N HIS A 105 -11.30 11.36 -20.19
CA HIS A 105 -10.22 11.57 -19.24
C HIS A 105 -10.16 10.41 -18.24
N LEU A 106 -9.64 9.27 -18.71
CA LEU A 106 -9.41 8.11 -17.87
C LEU A 106 -8.15 8.32 -17.01
N VAL A 107 -8.28 8.13 -15.71
CA VAL A 107 -7.16 8.12 -14.77
C VAL A 107 -7.08 6.77 -14.07
N ILE A 108 -5.89 6.18 -14.05
CA ILE A 108 -5.67 4.84 -13.47
C ILE A 108 -4.96 4.96 -12.12
N TYR A 109 -5.54 4.37 -11.08
CA TYR A 109 -4.98 4.32 -9.74
C TYR A 109 -4.48 2.91 -9.41
N THR A 110 -3.20 2.75 -9.11
CA THR A 110 -2.60 1.42 -8.88
C THR A 110 -2.07 1.25 -7.46
N GLY A 111 -2.18 0.01 -6.96
CA GLY A 111 -1.59 -0.40 -5.69
C GLY A 111 -0.84 -1.73 -5.81
N ALA A 112 -0.32 -2.23 -4.68
CA ALA A 112 0.62 -3.35 -4.67
C ALA A 112 0.06 -4.65 -5.26
N GLY A 113 -1.27 -4.78 -5.36
CA GLY A 113 -1.93 -5.93 -5.97
C GLY A 113 -1.62 -6.13 -7.45
N ILE A 114 -1.18 -5.10 -8.19
CA ILE A 114 -0.75 -5.27 -9.59
C ILE A 114 0.65 -5.88 -9.72
N SER A 115 1.44 -5.85 -8.63
CA SER A 115 2.83 -6.32 -8.59
C SER A 115 2.97 -7.72 -7.98
N THR A 116 1.88 -8.32 -7.49
CA THR A 116 1.94 -9.64 -6.82
C THR A 116 2.35 -10.78 -7.75
N ALA A 117 2.02 -10.67 -9.05
CA ALA A 117 2.45 -11.65 -10.05
C ALA A 117 3.97 -11.59 -10.34
N ALA A 118 4.61 -10.45 -10.06
CA ALA A 118 6.07 -10.28 -10.14
C ALA A 118 6.78 -10.75 -8.84
N SER A 119 6.11 -11.58 -8.02
CA SER A 119 6.61 -12.03 -6.71
C SER A 119 6.89 -10.91 -5.69
N ILE A 120 6.35 -9.71 -5.91
CA ILE A 120 6.39 -8.63 -4.92
C ILE A 120 5.17 -8.79 -3.99
N PRO A 121 5.36 -9.04 -2.69
CA PRO A 121 4.23 -9.21 -1.79
C PRO A 121 3.44 -7.90 -1.67
N ASP A 122 2.13 -8.02 -1.62
CA ASP A 122 1.28 -6.88 -1.30
C ASP A 122 1.39 -6.53 0.20
N TYR A 123 0.61 -5.53 0.62
CA TYR A 123 0.65 -5.09 2.01
C TYR A 123 -0.40 -5.80 2.89
N ARG A 124 -1.58 -6.12 2.36
CA ARG A 124 -2.79 -6.40 3.16
C ARG A 124 -3.59 -7.61 2.71
N GLY A 125 -3.18 -8.27 1.63
CA GLY A 125 -3.70 -9.55 1.19
C GLY A 125 -3.39 -10.66 2.21
N PRO A 126 -3.84 -11.89 1.95
CA PRO A 126 -3.63 -13.03 2.84
C PRO A 126 -2.15 -13.26 3.19
N ASN A 127 -1.28 -13.02 2.21
CA ASN A 127 0.16 -13.12 2.30
C ASN A 127 0.89 -11.77 2.38
N GLY A 128 0.15 -10.67 2.51
CA GLY A 128 0.72 -9.34 2.53
C GLY A 128 1.59 -9.07 3.75
N VAL A 129 2.53 -8.14 3.61
CA VAL A 129 3.55 -7.87 4.63
C VAL A 129 2.93 -7.55 6.00
N TRP A 130 1.89 -6.71 6.06
CA TRP A 130 1.24 -6.40 7.33
C TRP A 130 0.45 -7.58 7.89
N THR A 131 -0.17 -8.37 7.03
CA THR A 131 -0.96 -9.53 7.42
C THR A 131 -0.06 -10.58 8.07
N GLN A 132 1.13 -10.83 7.51
CA GLN A 132 2.11 -11.77 8.08
C GLN A 132 2.72 -11.23 9.38
N LEU A 133 3.08 -9.94 9.43
CA LEU A 133 3.61 -9.31 10.65
C LEU A 133 2.58 -9.33 11.81
N GLN A 134 1.29 -9.12 11.53
CA GLN A 134 0.23 -9.25 12.54
C GLN A 134 0.06 -10.70 13.04
N LYS A 135 0.36 -11.69 12.20
CA LYS A 135 0.40 -13.12 12.56
C LYS A 135 1.70 -13.52 13.27
N GLY A 136 2.62 -12.57 13.51
CA GLY A 136 3.91 -12.84 14.16
C GLY A 136 4.92 -13.58 13.27
N ARG A 137 4.70 -13.61 11.96
CA ARG A 137 5.58 -14.28 10.99
C ARG A 137 6.58 -13.28 10.41
N ALA A 138 7.82 -13.72 10.25
CA ALA A 138 8.81 -12.96 9.49
C ALA A 138 8.50 -13.05 8.00
N VAL A 139 8.64 -11.93 7.29
CA VAL A 139 8.55 -11.90 5.83
C VAL A 139 9.97 -11.78 5.32
N SER A 140 10.49 -12.85 4.71
CA SER A 140 11.73 -12.78 3.95
C SER A 140 11.41 -12.10 2.62
N LEU A 141 12.05 -10.98 2.34
CA LEU A 141 11.92 -10.31 1.07
C LEU A 141 13.07 -10.76 0.16
N SER A 142 12.71 -11.35 -0.97
CA SER A 142 13.61 -11.55 -2.10
C SER A 142 14.19 -10.20 -2.53
N ASP A 143 15.36 -10.20 -3.16
CA ASP A 143 15.82 -8.98 -3.86
C ASP A 143 14.81 -8.63 -4.96
N LEU A 144 14.18 -7.46 -4.84
CA LEU A 144 13.11 -7.00 -5.73
C LEU A 144 13.67 -6.39 -7.03
N SER A 145 15.00 -6.23 -7.11
CA SER A 145 15.68 -5.68 -8.29
C SER A 145 15.49 -6.55 -9.54
N GLU A 146 15.22 -7.86 -9.37
CA GLU A 146 14.94 -8.79 -10.47
C GLU A 146 13.46 -8.84 -10.89
N ALA A 147 12.57 -8.16 -10.16
CA ALA A 147 11.16 -8.12 -10.52
C ALA A 147 11.00 -7.45 -11.88
N GLU A 148 10.13 -8.01 -12.72
CA GLU A 148 9.80 -7.46 -14.04
C GLU A 148 8.36 -6.92 -14.04
N PRO A 149 8.04 -5.94 -14.90
CA PRO A 149 6.67 -5.46 -15.07
C PRO A 149 5.70 -6.61 -15.35
N THR A 150 4.61 -6.66 -14.60
CA THR A 150 3.55 -7.68 -14.81
C THR A 150 2.76 -7.41 -16.08
N LEU A 151 1.91 -8.36 -16.49
CA LEU A 151 0.98 -8.16 -17.60
C LEU A 151 0.16 -6.89 -17.41
N THR A 152 -0.36 -6.65 -16.21
CA THR A 152 -1.09 -5.40 -15.88
C THR A 152 -0.26 -4.13 -16.16
N HIS A 153 1.03 -4.11 -15.83
CA HIS A 153 1.88 -2.95 -16.12
C HIS A 153 2.03 -2.72 -17.62
N MET A 154 2.21 -3.80 -18.39
CA MET A 154 2.31 -3.75 -19.85
C MET A 154 0.97 -3.32 -20.48
N CYS A 155 -0.16 -3.80 -19.99
CA CYS A 155 -1.48 -3.33 -20.44
C CYS A 155 -1.67 -1.83 -20.19
N ILE A 156 -1.28 -1.31 -19.01
CA ILE A 156 -1.41 0.11 -18.69
C ILE A 156 -0.52 0.97 -19.62
N ARG A 157 0.71 0.51 -19.89
CA ARG A 157 1.59 1.14 -20.88
C ARG A 157 0.92 1.21 -22.25
N MET A 158 0.38 0.10 -22.75
CA MET A 158 -0.28 0.06 -24.06
C MET A 158 -1.54 0.93 -24.10
N LEU A 159 -2.40 0.88 -23.09
CA LEU A 159 -3.58 1.75 -23.01
C LEU A 159 -3.23 3.25 -23.05
N HIS A 160 -2.05 3.62 -22.52
CA HIS A 160 -1.54 4.98 -22.61
C HIS A 160 -0.94 5.30 -23.99
N GLU A 161 -0.20 4.38 -24.61
CA GLU A 161 0.32 4.56 -25.97
C GLU A 161 -0.80 4.72 -27.02
N GLU A 162 -1.90 3.97 -26.85
CA GLU A 162 -3.09 4.04 -27.71
C GLU A 162 -3.85 5.38 -27.64
N ASN A 163 -3.50 6.29 -26.71
CA ASN A 163 -3.96 7.68 -26.74
C ASN A 163 -3.64 8.36 -28.08
N MET A 164 -2.55 7.94 -28.73
CA MET A 164 -2.13 8.46 -30.03
C MET A 164 -2.96 7.92 -31.21
N CYS A 165 -3.68 6.81 -31.00
CA CYS A 165 -4.41 6.06 -32.02
C CYS A 165 -5.95 6.17 -31.91
N VAL A 166 -6.45 7.08 -31.05
CA VAL A 166 -7.85 7.59 -30.97
C VAL A 166 -8.83 6.78 -30.10
N CYS A 167 -8.55 5.51 -29.76
CA CYS A 167 -9.57 4.64 -29.13
C CYS A 167 -9.70 4.72 -27.60
N VAL A 168 -8.65 5.14 -26.88
CA VAL A 168 -8.62 5.20 -25.40
C VAL A 168 -7.92 6.48 -24.97
N GLN A 169 -8.36 7.13 -23.88
CA GLN A 169 -7.76 8.38 -23.37
C GLN A 169 -7.27 8.24 -21.92
N VAL A 170 -6.26 7.39 -21.67
CA VAL A 170 -5.57 7.31 -20.37
C VAL A 170 -4.68 8.53 -20.16
N GLN A 171 -5.15 9.50 -19.42
CA GLN A 171 -4.44 10.77 -19.24
C GLN A 171 -3.31 10.68 -18.22
N HIS A 172 -3.47 9.84 -17.19
CA HIS A 172 -2.53 9.81 -16.06
C HIS A 172 -2.63 8.52 -15.24
N ILE A 173 -1.49 8.11 -14.68
CA ILE A 173 -1.36 6.98 -13.76
C ILE A 173 -0.94 7.52 -12.40
N VAL A 174 -1.71 7.21 -11.35
CA VAL A 174 -1.37 7.54 -9.96
C VAL A 174 -1.09 6.25 -9.22
N SER A 175 0.18 6.01 -8.89
CA SER A 175 0.63 4.79 -8.24
C SER A 175 0.94 5.00 -6.76
N GLN A 176 0.58 4.03 -5.94
CA GLN A 176 1.01 3.91 -4.55
C GLN A 176 2.23 2.99 -4.39
N ASN A 177 2.71 2.40 -5.47
CA ASN A 177 3.79 1.43 -5.46
C ASN A 177 5.14 2.15 -5.49
N CYS A 178 6.11 1.59 -4.77
CA CYS A 178 7.49 2.06 -4.75
C CYS A 178 8.42 1.19 -5.59
N ASP A 179 7.89 0.14 -6.22
CA ASP A 179 8.66 -0.89 -6.94
C ASP A 179 9.26 -0.42 -8.28
N GLY A 180 8.87 0.77 -8.75
CA GLY A 180 9.36 1.37 -10.00
C GLY A 180 8.94 0.64 -11.28
N LEU A 181 8.06 -0.37 -11.21
CA LEU A 181 7.71 -1.20 -12.36
C LEU A 181 6.92 -0.46 -13.44
N HIS A 182 6.20 0.61 -13.09
CA HIS A 182 5.56 1.48 -14.08
C HIS A 182 6.58 2.24 -14.92
N LEU A 183 7.62 2.80 -14.30
CA LEU A 183 8.68 3.49 -15.04
C LEU A 183 9.42 2.51 -15.96
N ARG A 184 9.71 1.32 -15.43
CA ARG A 184 10.43 0.26 -16.15
C ARG A 184 9.62 -0.36 -17.28
N SER A 185 8.27 -0.35 -17.20
CA SER A 185 7.44 -0.89 -18.28
C SER A 185 7.48 -0.07 -19.57
N GLY A 186 7.88 1.20 -19.50
CA GLY A 186 7.84 2.12 -20.65
C GLY A 186 6.98 3.37 -20.43
N LEU A 187 6.26 3.48 -19.31
CA LEU A 187 5.36 4.62 -19.10
C LEU A 187 6.14 5.95 -19.02
N PRO A 188 5.73 6.98 -19.79
CA PRO A 188 6.38 8.28 -19.72
C PRO A 188 6.28 8.90 -18.33
N ARG A 189 7.41 9.40 -17.81
CA ARG A 189 7.50 9.96 -16.45
C ARG A 189 6.48 11.08 -16.17
N HIS A 190 6.16 11.90 -17.18
CA HIS A 190 5.25 13.02 -17.02
C HIS A 190 3.79 12.59 -16.84
N THR A 191 3.41 11.37 -17.22
CA THR A 191 2.07 10.81 -17.03
C THR A 191 1.94 9.89 -15.82
N LEU A 192 3.03 9.72 -15.05
CA LEU A 192 3.08 8.91 -13.84
C LEU A 192 3.30 9.78 -12.60
N SER A 193 2.47 9.58 -11.57
CA SER A 193 2.69 10.12 -10.22
C SER A 193 2.90 9.00 -9.21
N GLU A 194 4.03 9.04 -8.50
CA GLU A 194 4.43 8.00 -7.55
C GLU A 194 4.28 8.53 -6.12
N LEU A 195 3.11 8.23 -5.52
CA LEU A 195 2.67 8.89 -4.30
C LEU A 195 3.52 8.56 -3.06
N HIS A 196 4.19 7.42 -3.08
CA HIS A 196 4.99 6.93 -1.96
C HIS A 196 6.48 6.83 -2.31
N GLY A 197 6.92 7.44 -3.41
CA GLY A 197 8.30 7.37 -3.91
C GLY A 197 8.55 6.17 -4.82
N ASN A 198 9.82 6.01 -5.20
CA ASN A 198 10.31 4.98 -6.10
C ASN A 198 11.68 4.50 -5.62
N MET A 199 11.86 3.18 -5.50
CA MET A 199 13.08 2.54 -5.02
C MET A 199 14.33 2.81 -5.89
N PHE A 200 14.15 3.24 -7.13
CA PHE A 200 15.22 3.55 -8.07
C PHE A 200 15.53 5.05 -8.14
N ILE A 201 14.84 5.89 -7.35
CA ILE A 201 14.99 7.35 -7.42
C ILE A 201 15.45 7.89 -6.06
N GLU A 202 16.58 8.57 -6.09
CA GLU A 202 17.06 9.41 -5.00
C GLU A 202 17.07 10.89 -5.41
N VAL A 203 17.03 11.79 -4.44
CA VAL A 203 16.84 13.22 -4.66
C VAL A 203 17.81 14.06 -3.86
N CYS A 204 18.19 15.21 -4.42
CA CYS A 204 18.86 16.28 -3.68
C CYS A 204 17.84 17.34 -3.26
N THR A 205 17.50 17.37 -1.97
CA THR A 205 16.58 18.37 -1.39
C THR A 205 17.26 19.71 -1.08
N SER A 206 18.59 19.80 -1.19
CA SER A 206 19.33 21.05 -1.02
C SER A 206 19.33 21.92 -2.28
N CYS A 207 19.06 21.33 -3.45
CA CYS A 207 18.91 22.08 -4.71
C CYS A 207 17.50 22.66 -4.83
N SER A 208 17.38 23.81 -5.48
CA SER A 208 16.10 24.40 -5.91
C SER A 208 16.13 24.66 -7.42
N PRO A 209 15.28 23.99 -8.24
CA PRO A 209 14.34 22.94 -7.84
C PRO A 209 15.06 21.66 -7.34
N VAL A 210 14.31 20.79 -6.65
CA VAL A 210 14.78 19.46 -6.24
C VAL A 210 15.29 18.71 -7.47
N ARG A 211 16.46 18.10 -7.36
CA ARG A 211 17.06 17.30 -8.44
C ARG A 211 16.87 15.82 -8.16
N GLU A 212 16.45 15.09 -9.18
CA GLU A 212 16.23 13.65 -9.13
C GLU A 212 17.36 12.90 -9.82
N PHE A 213 17.74 11.76 -9.26
CA PHE A 213 18.77 10.87 -9.76
C PHE A 213 18.17 9.47 -9.86
N VAL A 214 18.00 8.99 -11.09
CA VAL A 214 17.53 7.63 -11.36
C VAL A 214 18.72 6.68 -11.29
N ARG A 215 18.57 5.54 -10.61
CA ARG A 215 19.61 4.53 -10.40
C ARG A 215 19.15 3.19 -10.93
N LEU A 216 20.11 2.33 -11.28
CA LEU A 216 19.86 0.96 -11.74
C LEU A 216 19.71 -0.03 -10.58
N PHE A 217 19.77 0.42 -9.34
CA PHE A 217 19.73 -0.43 -8.14
C PHE A 217 18.79 0.19 -7.10
N ASP A 218 18.38 -0.62 -6.13
CA ASP A 218 17.57 -0.18 -4.99
C ASP A 218 18.34 0.82 -4.11
N VAL A 219 17.91 2.09 -4.12
CA VAL A 219 18.54 3.15 -3.31
C VAL A 219 18.17 3.09 -1.83
N THR A 220 17.26 2.18 -1.45
CA THR A 220 16.64 2.11 -0.12
C THR A 220 17.32 1.11 0.83
N GLU A 221 18.39 0.44 0.39
CA GLU A 221 19.11 -0.58 1.15
C GLU A 221 19.58 -0.05 2.53
N ARG A 222 20.10 1.17 2.56
CA ARG A 222 20.66 1.81 3.76
C ARG A 222 19.65 2.72 4.47
N THR A 223 18.43 2.81 3.95
CA THR A 223 17.43 3.76 4.44
C THR A 223 16.35 3.09 5.27
N ALA A 224 15.65 3.89 6.06
CA ALA A 224 14.57 3.46 6.94
C ALA A 224 13.71 4.66 7.33
N ARG A 225 12.59 4.38 8.00
CA ARG A 225 11.75 5.42 8.64
C ARG A 225 12.61 6.43 9.40
N HIS A 226 12.45 7.71 9.06
CA HIS A 226 13.21 8.86 9.57
C HIS A 226 14.72 8.90 9.26
N ARG A 227 15.24 7.99 8.43
CA ARG A 227 16.64 7.96 7.97
C ARG A 227 16.68 7.68 6.47
N HIS A 228 16.70 8.74 5.68
CA HIS A 228 16.58 8.68 4.22
C HIS A 228 17.89 8.93 3.47
N GLY A 229 18.98 9.27 4.17
CA GLY A 229 20.28 9.50 3.54
C GLY A 229 20.76 8.24 2.83
N THR A 230 21.05 8.34 1.55
CA THR A 230 21.45 7.18 0.73
C THR A 230 22.96 6.90 0.79
N GLY A 231 23.72 7.81 1.43
CA GLY A 231 25.18 7.76 1.51
C GLY A 231 25.90 8.33 0.30
N ARG A 232 25.18 8.79 -0.73
CA ARG A 232 25.73 9.44 -1.93
C ARG A 232 25.58 10.96 -1.88
N ARG A 233 26.32 11.68 -2.74
CA ARG A 233 26.31 13.15 -2.79
C ARG A 233 25.83 13.68 -4.14
N CYS A 234 25.15 14.81 -4.09
CA CYS A 234 24.69 15.53 -5.27
C CYS A 234 25.89 16.04 -6.06
N THR A 235 25.94 15.68 -7.35
CA THR A 235 26.98 16.12 -8.29
C THR A 235 26.98 17.64 -8.54
N HIS A 236 25.90 18.33 -8.19
CA HIS A 236 25.76 19.79 -8.40
C HIS A 236 26.12 20.63 -7.17
N CYS A 237 25.70 20.21 -5.97
CA CYS A 237 25.85 21.04 -4.77
C CYS A 237 26.60 20.33 -3.62
N GLY A 238 27.00 19.08 -3.79
CA GLY A 238 27.69 18.28 -2.75
C GLY A 238 26.82 17.84 -1.57
N GLY A 239 25.54 18.22 -1.55
CA GLY A 239 24.58 17.86 -0.50
C GLY A 239 24.27 16.36 -0.50
N GLU A 240 23.86 15.83 0.66
CA GLU A 240 23.49 14.42 0.82
C GLU A 240 22.24 14.09 -0.02
N LEU A 241 22.30 12.99 -0.78
CA LEU A 241 21.16 12.44 -1.50
C LEU A 241 20.25 11.66 -0.56
N ARG A 242 18.94 11.74 -0.79
CA ARG A 242 17.92 11.11 0.03
C ARG A 242 17.01 10.24 -0.82
N ASP A 243 16.53 9.11 -0.30
CA ASP A 243 15.48 8.35 -0.99
C ASP A 243 14.15 9.13 -1.07
N THR A 244 13.26 8.66 -1.92
CA THR A 244 11.93 9.23 -2.13
C THR A 244 10.82 8.51 -1.36
N ILE A 245 11.15 7.48 -0.58
CA ILE A 245 10.18 6.58 0.04
C ILE A 245 9.44 7.27 1.17
N VAL A 246 8.10 7.15 1.15
CA VAL A 246 7.25 7.56 2.25
C VAL A 246 6.93 6.35 3.13
N HIS A 247 7.64 6.18 4.25
CA HIS A 247 7.32 5.08 5.15
C HIS A 247 6.00 5.31 5.90
N PHE A 248 5.44 4.22 6.42
CA PHE A 248 4.20 4.32 7.19
C PHE A 248 4.40 5.10 8.50
N GLY A 249 3.58 6.15 8.69
CA GLY A 249 3.62 6.98 9.89
C GLY A 249 4.59 8.16 9.84
N GLU A 250 5.03 8.55 8.65
CA GLU A 250 5.79 9.78 8.38
C GLU A 250 5.25 10.51 7.14
N ARG A 251 5.81 11.70 6.86
CA ARG A 251 5.42 12.57 5.73
C ARG A 251 6.31 12.41 4.49
N GLY A 252 7.43 11.67 4.57
CA GLY A 252 8.43 11.56 3.50
C GLY A 252 9.50 12.66 3.54
N THR A 253 10.40 12.64 2.56
CA THR A 253 11.51 13.62 2.40
C THR A 253 11.15 14.83 1.55
N LEU A 254 10.21 14.65 0.62
CA LEU A 254 9.76 15.67 -0.31
C LEU A 254 8.57 16.44 0.26
N GLU A 255 8.41 17.70 -0.14
CA GLU A 255 7.24 18.50 0.22
C GLU A 255 5.95 17.91 -0.38
N GLN A 256 6.06 17.40 -1.61
CA GLN A 256 4.96 16.78 -2.34
C GLN A 256 5.44 15.47 -2.98
N PRO A 257 4.53 14.51 -3.24
CA PRO A 257 4.89 13.31 -3.97
C PRO A 257 5.44 13.58 -5.37
N LEU A 258 6.14 12.58 -5.93
CA LEU A 258 6.69 12.67 -7.28
C LEU A 258 5.57 12.93 -8.29
N ASN A 259 5.72 14.00 -9.07
CA ASN A 259 4.74 14.49 -10.03
C ASN A 259 3.33 14.72 -9.43
N TRP A 260 3.23 15.24 -8.20
CA TRP A 260 1.92 15.49 -7.55
C TRP A 260 0.98 16.41 -8.34
N ARG A 261 1.53 17.45 -8.97
CA ARG A 261 0.77 18.39 -9.80
C ARG A 261 0.12 17.68 -11.01
N GLY A 262 0.79 16.70 -11.61
CA GLY A 262 0.22 15.87 -12.67
C GLY A 262 -1.02 15.13 -12.19
N ALA A 263 -0.94 14.45 -11.04
CA ALA A 263 -2.08 13.74 -10.45
C ALA A 263 -3.26 14.67 -10.14
N LEU A 264 -3.01 15.85 -9.57
CA LEU A 264 -4.06 16.82 -9.28
C LEU A 264 -4.77 17.30 -10.54
N ASN A 265 -4.00 17.70 -11.55
CA ASN A 265 -4.52 18.18 -12.83
C ASN A 265 -5.35 17.10 -13.54
N ALA A 266 -4.88 15.86 -13.50
CA ALA A 266 -5.59 14.73 -14.11
C ALA A 266 -6.88 14.39 -13.35
N ALA A 267 -6.83 14.30 -12.02
CA ALA A 267 -7.99 14.01 -11.18
C ALA A 267 -9.09 15.08 -11.30
N GLU A 268 -8.70 16.34 -11.51
CA GLU A 268 -9.64 17.43 -11.76
C GLU A 268 -10.40 17.24 -13.08
N ARG A 269 -9.75 16.76 -14.14
CA ARG A 269 -10.41 16.56 -15.44
C ARG A 269 -11.08 15.20 -15.61
N ALA A 270 -10.79 14.25 -14.72
CA ALA A 270 -11.23 12.87 -14.84
C ALA A 270 -12.77 12.76 -14.93
N ASP A 271 -13.23 11.98 -15.91
CA ASP A 271 -14.60 11.49 -16.02
C ASP A 271 -14.71 9.99 -15.67
N VAL A 272 -13.60 9.25 -15.75
CA VAL A 272 -13.48 7.85 -15.30
C VAL A 272 -12.23 7.67 -14.45
N ILE A 273 -12.37 6.97 -13.33
CA ILE A 273 -11.25 6.49 -12.51
C ILE A 273 -11.29 4.97 -12.48
N LEU A 274 -10.18 4.32 -12.86
CA LEU A 274 -9.99 2.88 -12.75
C LEU A 274 -8.97 2.55 -11.66
N CYS A 275 -9.41 1.89 -10.60
CA CYS A 275 -8.54 1.44 -9.50
C CYS A 275 -8.15 -0.02 -9.69
N LEU A 276 -6.85 -0.32 -9.72
CA LEU A 276 -6.30 -1.66 -9.90
C LEU A 276 -5.44 -2.07 -8.70
N GLY A 277 -5.78 -3.21 -8.08
CA GLY A 277 -4.92 -3.85 -7.07
C GLY A 277 -4.61 -2.99 -5.85
N SER A 278 -5.51 -2.07 -5.46
CA SER A 278 -5.35 -1.25 -4.26
C SER A 278 -6.49 -1.46 -3.27
N SER A 279 -6.13 -1.65 -2.00
CA SER A 279 -7.11 -1.64 -0.89
C SER A 279 -7.74 -0.26 -0.66
N LEU A 280 -7.21 0.80 -1.28
CA LEU A 280 -7.62 2.22 -1.14
C LEU A 280 -7.63 2.76 0.30
N LYS A 281 -7.14 2.01 1.30
CA LYS A 281 -7.13 2.41 2.73
C LYS A 281 -6.29 3.65 2.99
N VAL A 282 -5.24 3.87 2.19
CA VAL A 282 -4.41 5.08 2.21
C VAL A 282 -4.95 6.10 1.21
N LEU A 283 -5.17 5.69 -0.04
CA LEU A 283 -5.54 6.60 -1.14
C LEU A 283 -6.85 7.35 -0.87
N LYS A 284 -7.80 6.76 -0.15
CA LYS A 284 -9.07 7.40 0.21
C LYS A 284 -8.93 8.73 0.95
N LYS A 285 -7.78 8.98 1.60
CA LYS A 285 -7.52 10.19 2.38
C LYS A 285 -7.21 11.41 1.50
N TYR A 286 -6.77 11.21 0.26
CA TYR A 286 -6.44 12.29 -0.65
C TYR A 286 -7.71 12.80 -1.35
N ALA A 287 -8.51 13.60 -0.64
CA ALA A 287 -9.82 14.05 -1.13
C ALA A 287 -9.78 14.72 -2.53
N CYS A 288 -8.69 15.42 -2.83
CA CYS A 288 -8.42 16.06 -4.12
C CYS A 288 -8.33 15.06 -5.30
N LEU A 289 -7.90 13.82 -5.07
CA LEU A 289 -7.81 12.79 -6.11
C LEU A 289 -9.16 12.12 -6.43
N TRP A 290 -10.21 12.41 -5.67
CA TRP A 290 -11.51 11.76 -5.81
C TRP A 290 -12.62 12.74 -6.22
N SER A 291 -12.27 14.00 -6.47
CA SER A 291 -13.21 15.06 -6.81
C SER A 291 -14.40 15.14 -5.81
N MET A 292 -14.11 14.90 -4.52
CA MET A 292 -15.16 14.83 -3.47
C MET A 292 -15.83 16.18 -3.21
N ASN A 293 -15.17 17.28 -3.63
CA ASN A 293 -15.73 18.64 -3.62
C ASN A 293 -16.84 18.84 -4.66
N ARG A 294 -17.01 17.93 -5.62
CA ARG A 294 -18.08 17.98 -6.61
C ARG A 294 -19.35 17.27 -6.12
N PRO A 295 -20.54 17.71 -6.57
CA PRO A 295 -21.78 16.94 -6.42
C PRO A 295 -21.63 15.52 -6.97
N ALA A 296 -22.28 14.54 -6.37
CA ALA A 296 -22.11 13.12 -6.71
C ALA A 296 -22.29 12.83 -8.21
N ILE A 297 -23.26 13.48 -8.86
CA ILE A 297 -23.55 13.31 -10.30
C ILE A 297 -22.45 13.87 -11.22
N ARG A 298 -21.59 14.76 -10.72
CA ARG A 298 -20.45 15.35 -11.46
C ARG A 298 -19.11 14.74 -11.07
N ARG A 299 -19.11 13.67 -10.26
CA ARG A 299 -17.90 12.93 -9.93
C ARG A 299 -17.57 11.95 -11.05
N PRO A 300 -16.29 11.62 -11.24
CA PRO A 300 -15.91 10.58 -12.20
C PRO A 300 -16.56 9.24 -11.83
N LYS A 301 -16.94 8.47 -12.85
CA LYS A 301 -17.38 7.08 -12.67
C LYS A 301 -16.21 6.26 -12.16
N LEU A 302 -16.44 5.49 -11.09
CA LEU A 302 -15.37 4.76 -10.41
C LEU A 302 -15.49 3.27 -10.68
N TYR A 303 -14.43 2.70 -11.25
CA TYR A 303 -14.30 1.26 -11.51
C TYR A 303 -13.21 0.72 -10.61
N ILE A 304 -13.46 -0.40 -9.93
CA ILE A 304 -12.50 -1.00 -9.00
C ILE A 304 -12.28 -2.47 -9.38
N VAL A 305 -11.02 -2.84 -9.56
CA VAL A 305 -10.57 -4.23 -9.70
C VAL A 305 -9.71 -4.58 -8.49
N ASN A 306 -10.27 -5.37 -7.58
CA ASN A 306 -9.57 -5.82 -6.37
C ASN A 306 -10.28 -7.02 -5.75
N LEU A 307 -9.51 -8.01 -5.29
CA LEU A 307 -10.05 -9.23 -4.65
C LEU A 307 -10.71 -8.97 -3.29
N GLN A 308 -10.21 -7.98 -2.54
CA GLN A 308 -10.73 -7.63 -1.22
C GLN A 308 -11.65 -6.41 -1.25
N TRP A 309 -12.41 -6.22 -0.18
CA TRP A 309 -13.18 -5.00 0.09
C TRP A 309 -12.31 -3.74 0.08
N THR A 310 -12.83 -2.66 -0.50
CA THR A 310 -12.23 -1.32 -0.41
C THR A 310 -13.17 -0.31 0.24
N PRO A 311 -12.63 0.74 0.89
CA PRO A 311 -13.42 1.83 1.46
C PRO A 311 -14.23 2.67 0.47
N LYS A 312 -14.11 2.41 -0.84
CA LYS A 312 -14.77 3.14 -1.91
C LYS A 312 -15.73 2.28 -2.72
N ASP A 313 -15.93 1.01 -2.32
CA ASP A 313 -16.82 0.08 -3.03
C ASP A 313 -18.25 0.66 -3.17
N ASP A 314 -18.80 1.31 -2.13
CA ASP A 314 -20.14 1.92 -2.17
C ASP A 314 -20.24 3.14 -3.12
N LEU A 315 -19.10 3.67 -3.59
CA LEU A 315 -19.04 4.77 -4.56
C LEU A 315 -18.69 4.27 -5.97
N ALA A 316 -18.37 2.98 -6.12
CA ALA A 316 -17.98 2.41 -7.39
C ALA A 316 -19.21 2.19 -8.28
N THR A 317 -19.10 2.59 -9.54
CA THR A 317 -20.04 2.22 -10.60
C THR A 317 -19.97 0.71 -10.86
N LEU A 318 -18.76 0.14 -10.83
CA LEU A 318 -18.55 -1.28 -11.00
C LEU A 318 -17.37 -1.77 -10.15
N LYS A 319 -17.58 -2.89 -9.47
CA LYS A 319 -16.56 -3.62 -8.73
C LYS A 319 -16.36 -5.00 -9.34
N ILE A 320 -15.14 -5.28 -9.74
CA ILE A 320 -14.70 -6.56 -10.29
C ILE A 320 -13.81 -7.26 -9.27
N HIS A 321 -14.19 -8.48 -8.90
CA HIS A 321 -13.44 -9.34 -8.01
C HIS A 321 -12.64 -10.34 -8.84
N GLY A 322 -11.50 -9.89 -9.38
CA GLY A 322 -10.61 -10.72 -10.19
C GLY A 322 -9.15 -10.34 -9.96
N LYS A 323 -8.25 -11.23 -10.37
CA LYS A 323 -6.82 -10.90 -10.44
C LYS A 323 -6.62 -9.83 -11.51
N CYS A 324 -5.75 -8.85 -11.24
CA CYS A 324 -5.55 -7.73 -12.15
C CYS A 324 -5.09 -8.20 -13.54
N ASP A 325 -4.15 -9.15 -13.62
CA ASP A 325 -3.66 -9.66 -14.90
C ASP A 325 -4.77 -10.34 -15.72
N ASP A 326 -5.65 -11.12 -15.09
CA ASP A 326 -6.74 -11.79 -15.81
C ASP A 326 -7.78 -10.79 -16.31
N VAL A 327 -8.14 -9.82 -15.48
CA VAL A 327 -9.07 -8.73 -15.86
C VAL A 327 -8.49 -7.87 -16.97
N MET A 328 -7.22 -7.48 -16.87
CA MET A 328 -6.56 -6.64 -17.85
C MET A 328 -6.33 -7.39 -19.17
N ARG A 329 -6.05 -8.71 -19.14
CA ARG A 329 -5.97 -9.53 -20.36
C ARG A 329 -7.29 -9.48 -21.13
N LEU A 330 -8.39 -9.82 -20.45
CA LEU A 330 -9.73 -9.79 -21.05
C LEU A 330 -10.11 -8.38 -21.53
N LEU A 331 -9.74 -7.33 -20.79
CA LEU A 331 -9.99 -5.95 -21.20
C LEU A 331 -9.25 -5.59 -22.49
N MET A 332 -7.98 -5.99 -22.62
CA MET A 332 -7.20 -5.72 -23.83
C MET A 332 -7.71 -6.52 -25.03
N GLU A 333 -8.18 -7.75 -24.81
CA GLU A 333 -8.87 -8.57 -25.82
C GLU A 333 -10.14 -7.87 -26.31
N GLU A 334 -11.00 -7.41 -25.40
CA GLU A 334 -12.22 -6.65 -25.74
C GLU A 334 -11.89 -5.35 -26.50
N LEU A 335 -10.81 -4.66 -26.14
CA LEU A 335 -10.37 -3.44 -26.80
C LEU A 335 -9.60 -3.70 -28.11
N ASN A 336 -9.31 -4.96 -28.45
CA ASN A 336 -8.46 -5.37 -29.58
C ASN A 336 -7.05 -4.73 -29.55
N ILE A 337 -6.47 -4.55 -28.36
CA ILE A 337 -5.13 -3.98 -28.19
C ILE A 337 -4.14 -5.10 -27.90
N GLN A 338 -3.06 -5.16 -28.69
CA GLN A 338 -2.00 -6.15 -28.48
C GLN A 338 -1.12 -5.77 -27.28
N ILE A 339 -0.72 -6.79 -26.52
CA ILE A 339 0.13 -6.60 -25.33
C ILE A 339 1.54 -7.11 -25.68
N PRO A 340 2.56 -6.25 -25.77
CA PRO A 340 3.92 -6.70 -25.98
C PRO A 340 4.46 -7.41 -24.73
N ALA A 341 5.31 -8.41 -24.95
CA ALA A 341 6.13 -8.95 -23.87
C ALA A 341 7.11 -7.87 -23.39
N TYR A 342 7.38 -7.84 -22.08
CA TYR A 342 8.38 -6.94 -21.53
C TYR A 342 9.77 -7.29 -22.08
N ASN A 343 10.45 -6.32 -22.67
CA ASN A 343 11.81 -6.46 -23.15
C ASN A 343 12.78 -5.67 -22.25
N ARG A 344 13.61 -6.38 -21.48
CA ARG A 344 14.57 -5.77 -20.54
C ARG A 344 15.61 -4.88 -21.24
N THR A 345 15.92 -5.10 -22.53
CA THR A 345 16.85 -4.20 -23.26
C THR A 345 16.25 -2.82 -23.54
N GLU A 346 14.92 -2.72 -23.52
CA GLU A 346 14.16 -1.49 -23.77
C GLU A 346 13.70 -0.82 -22.46
N ASP A 347 14.16 -1.30 -21.31
CA ASP A 347 13.81 -0.70 -20.00
C ASP A 347 14.28 0.77 -19.99
N PRO A 348 13.35 1.76 -19.90
CA PRO A 348 13.71 3.18 -19.95
C PRO A 348 14.68 3.57 -18.83
N VAL A 349 14.68 2.86 -17.70
CA VAL A 349 15.58 3.13 -16.58
C VAL A 349 17.05 3.07 -17.00
N LEU A 350 17.40 2.23 -17.99
CA LEU A 350 18.75 2.12 -18.54
C LEU A 350 19.23 3.43 -19.16
N SER A 351 18.35 4.12 -19.90
CA SER A 351 18.65 5.40 -20.53
C SER A 351 18.57 6.59 -19.58
N LEU A 352 17.71 6.48 -18.56
CA LEU A 352 17.46 7.54 -17.58
C LEU A 352 18.47 7.53 -16.42
N ALA A 353 19.17 6.42 -16.22
CA ALA A 353 20.07 6.23 -15.10
C ALA A 353 21.19 7.28 -15.09
N THR A 354 21.35 7.92 -13.94
CA THR A 354 22.47 8.82 -13.69
C THR A 354 23.70 7.99 -13.33
N PRO A 355 24.85 8.15 -14.02
CA PRO A 355 26.08 7.45 -13.69
C PRO A 355 26.51 7.70 -12.24
N LEU A 356 27.16 6.71 -11.64
CA LEU A 356 27.84 6.85 -10.36
C LEU A 356 29.20 7.53 -10.57
N ARG A 357 29.67 8.25 -9.54
CA ARG A 357 31.07 8.68 -9.49
C ARG A 357 31.95 7.50 -9.04
N PRO A 358 33.26 7.50 -9.37
CA PRO A 358 34.16 6.41 -8.97
C PRO A 358 34.18 6.14 -7.45
N ASP A 359 33.99 7.18 -6.62
CA ASP A 359 33.90 7.06 -5.16
C ASP A 359 32.58 6.44 -4.66
N GLU A 360 31.61 6.21 -5.55
CA GLU A 360 30.27 5.72 -5.23
C GLU A 360 30.03 4.28 -5.71
N GLU A 361 31.00 3.64 -6.37
CA GLU A 361 30.84 2.28 -6.92
C GLU A 361 30.53 1.23 -5.84
N ASP A 362 31.09 1.39 -4.63
CA ASP A 362 30.82 0.51 -3.47
C ASP A 362 29.63 0.96 -2.61
N SER A 363 28.84 1.93 -3.09
CA SER A 363 27.74 2.52 -2.29
C SER A 363 26.47 1.65 -2.22
N TYR A 364 26.41 0.55 -2.98
CA TYR A 364 25.26 -0.37 -3.06
C TYR A 364 25.72 -1.83 -3.01
N THR A 365 24.89 -2.72 -2.48
CA THR A 365 25.15 -4.18 -2.51
C THR A 365 24.06 -4.95 -3.27
N ARG A 366 22.96 -4.28 -3.61
CA ARG A 366 21.86 -4.84 -4.41
C ARG A 366 22.25 -5.02 -5.86
N LYS A 367 21.62 -5.99 -6.52
CA LYS A 367 21.87 -6.22 -7.94
C LYS A 367 21.46 -5.00 -8.77
N LEU A 368 22.27 -4.69 -9.78
CA LEU A 368 21.88 -3.70 -10.78
C LEU A 368 20.92 -4.32 -11.79
N ILE A 369 20.00 -3.50 -12.27
CA ILE A 369 19.29 -3.74 -13.52
C ILE A 369 20.32 -3.60 -14.64
N ALA A 370 20.69 -4.73 -15.23
CA ALA A 370 21.54 -4.79 -16.41
C ALA A 370 20.75 -5.28 -17.62
N PRO A 371 21.13 -4.88 -18.84
CA PRO A 371 20.65 -5.53 -20.05
C PRO A 371 20.94 -7.04 -19.99
N PRO A 372 20.12 -7.89 -20.62
CA PRO A 372 20.43 -9.31 -20.79
C PRO A 372 21.84 -9.46 -21.39
N ALA A 373 22.68 -10.28 -20.76
CA ALA A 373 24.00 -10.58 -21.31
C ALA A 373 23.80 -11.21 -22.69
N GLY A 374 24.28 -10.54 -23.74
CA GLY A 374 24.28 -11.09 -25.09
C GLY A 374 24.95 -12.47 -25.06
N GLY A 375 24.25 -13.49 -25.55
CA GLY A 375 24.65 -14.89 -25.42
C GLY A 375 26.09 -15.14 -25.82
N LYS A 376 26.92 -15.51 -24.84
CA LYS A 376 27.98 -16.49 -25.00
C LYS A 376 27.78 -17.54 -23.92
N ASP A 377 27.40 -18.73 -24.36
CA ASP A 377 27.34 -19.92 -23.54
C ASP A 377 28.67 -20.12 -22.81
N CYS A 378 28.61 -20.13 -21.48
CA CYS A 378 29.58 -20.82 -20.64
C CYS A 378 28.79 -21.77 -19.74
N SER A 379 29.13 -23.04 -19.86
CA SER A 379 28.52 -24.24 -19.27
C SER A 379 28.13 -24.13 -17.78
N PRO A 380 27.15 -24.93 -17.31
CA PRO A 380 26.60 -24.80 -15.96
C PRO A 380 27.60 -25.29 -14.90
N GLY A 381 28.20 -24.34 -14.19
CA GLY A 381 28.81 -24.60 -12.88
C GLY A 381 27.72 -24.83 -11.84
N SER A 382 27.88 -25.90 -11.06
CA SER A 382 26.98 -26.43 -10.04
C SER A 382 26.33 -25.36 -9.13
N PRO A 383 25.06 -25.55 -8.71
CA PRO A 383 24.40 -24.60 -7.81
C PRO A 383 25.00 -24.72 -6.41
N GLY A 384 25.85 -23.76 -6.05
CA GLY A 384 26.23 -23.53 -4.65
C GLY A 384 24.98 -23.15 -3.85
N GLN A 385 24.66 -23.94 -2.82
CA GLN A 385 23.66 -23.61 -1.82
C GLN A 385 24.08 -22.34 -1.06
N GLY A 386 23.70 -21.17 -1.57
CA GLY A 386 23.76 -19.91 -0.85
C GLY A 386 22.59 -19.83 0.11
N GLY A 387 22.83 -20.09 1.41
CA GLY A 387 21.85 -19.86 2.46
C GLY A 387 21.35 -18.43 2.42
N GLY A 388 20.04 -18.25 2.24
CA GLY A 388 19.39 -16.95 2.22
C GLY A 388 19.61 -16.20 3.53
N THR A 389 20.54 -15.26 3.53
CA THR A 389 20.69 -14.31 4.63
C THR A 389 19.49 -13.37 4.60
N ALA A 390 18.84 -13.21 5.75
CA ALA A 390 17.72 -12.30 5.89
C ALA A 390 18.18 -10.87 5.56
N VAL A 391 17.66 -10.32 4.46
CA VAL A 391 17.95 -8.98 3.95
C VAL A 391 17.59 -7.93 5.01
N GLN A 392 18.57 -7.15 5.49
CA GLN A 392 18.38 -6.12 6.52
C GLN A 392 18.25 -4.69 5.95
N GLY A 393 17.06 -4.27 5.51
CA GLY A 393 16.83 -2.90 5.00
C GLY A 393 15.71 -2.86 3.96
N GLY A 394 15.35 -1.67 3.44
CA GLY A 394 14.39 -1.51 2.33
C GLY A 394 13.06 -0.84 2.68
N TRP A 395 12.30 -0.45 1.64
CA TRP A 395 11.09 0.38 1.77
C TRP A 395 9.95 -0.23 2.60
N PHE A 396 9.90 -1.56 2.75
CA PHE A 396 8.88 -2.22 3.58
C PHE A 396 8.99 -1.87 5.08
N GLY A 397 10.07 -1.20 5.49
CA GLY A 397 10.15 -0.43 6.73
C GLY A 397 10.09 -1.27 8.01
N ARG A 398 11.16 -1.24 8.82
CA ARG A 398 11.20 -1.77 10.20
C ARG A 398 10.37 -0.94 11.21
N GLY A 399 9.23 -0.40 10.79
CA GLY A 399 8.51 0.66 11.50
C GLY A 399 7.56 0.24 12.62
N TYR A 400 7.34 -1.07 12.87
CA TYR A 400 6.30 -1.53 13.80
C TYR A 400 6.70 -2.65 14.77
N SER A 401 7.99 -2.88 15.02
CA SER A 401 8.42 -3.75 16.13
C SER A 401 8.13 -3.17 17.53
N LYS A 402 7.55 -1.96 17.63
CA LYS A 402 6.95 -1.43 18.86
C LYS A 402 5.48 -1.84 18.99
N GLY A 403 5.24 -3.15 19.03
CA GLY A 403 4.18 -3.64 19.90
C GLY A 403 4.46 -3.08 21.30
N ARG A 404 3.45 -2.47 21.93
CA ARG A 404 3.52 -1.90 23.28
C ARG A 404 3.91 -3.04 24.24
N LYS A 405 5.22 -3.31 24.40
CA LYS A 405 5.74 -4.14 25.49
C LYS A 405 5.33 -3.39 26.75
N ARG A 406 4.20 -3.79 27.33
CA ARG A 406 3.92 -3.50 28.74
C ARG A 406 5.18 -3.96 29.46
N ARG A 407 5.96 -3.01 29.97
CA ARG A 407 6.99 -3.29 30.97
C ARG A 407 6.26 -4.04 32.08
N LYS A 408 6.45 -5.37 32.16
CA LYS A 408 6.26 -6.08 33.42
C LYS A 408 7.28 -5.42 34.34
N LYS A 409 6.81 -4.54 35.22
CA LYS A 409 7.56 -4.27 36.44
C LYS A 409 7.60 -5.60 37.16
N VAL A 410 8.79 -6.19 37.23
CA VAL A 410 9.07 -7.26 38.19
C VAL A 410 8.88 -6.62 39.56
N ALA A 411 7.99 -7.21 40.35
CA ALA A 411 7.81 -6.86 41.75
C ALA A 411 8.98 -7.41 42.57
#